data_AF-A0A968VWK1-F1
#
_entry.id   AF-A0A968VWK1-F1
#
_cell.length_a   1.000
_cell.length_b   1.000
_cell.length_c   1.000
_cell.angle_alpha   90.00
_cell.angle_beta   90.00
_cell.angle_gamma   90.00
#
_symmetry.space_group_name_H-M   'P 1'
#
loop_
_entity.id
_entity.type
_entity.pdbx_description
1 polymer ?
#
loop_
_entity_poly.entity_id
_entity_poly.type
_entity_poly.pdbx_seq_one_letter_code
_entity_poly.pdbx_strand_id
1 'polypeptide(L)'
;MTHDKLGVPSYLDTHRVYIVTAEDPFTSFLYAGAAAQYALCLKKAGAEDPEGIDWLKEAVETYEWGNKNLLPGDENKKPNGTSLYNARGYASASIFVLTGEKKYEDMFVQDMGSVNFNAPMREFTIYAPAMYALFGGSKSTNKKMYQAAYHGCILSADSLVYPSFQARATRWAG
;
A
#
# COMPACT_ATOMS: atom_id res chain seq x y z
N MET A 1 -0.01 13.03 23.66
CA MET A 1 1.17 12.14 23.61
C MET A 1 2.22 12.74 24.52
N THR A 2 2.20 12.41 25.80
CA THR A 2 3.28 12.78 26.72
C THR A 2 4.25 11.62 26.68
N HIS A 3 5.26 11.72 25.83
CA HIS A 3 6.50 10.99 26.08
C HIS A 3 6.93 11.29 27.52
N ASP A 4 7.44 10.29 28.22
CA ASP A 4 8.28 10.55 29.38
C ASP A 4 9.29 11.63 29.02
N LYS A 5 9.56 12.52 29.97
CA LYS A 5 10.42 13.71 29.85
C LYS A 5 11.48 13.55 28.74
N LEU A 6 11.53 14.50 27.80
CA LEU A 6 12.50 14.57 26.70
C LEU A 6 13.85 13.93 27.07
N GLY A 7 14.23 12.85 26.37
CA GLY A 7 15.55 12.23 26.50
C GLY A 7 15.61 10.79 27.02
N VAL A 8 14.49 10.09 27.22
CA VAL A 8 14.50 8.65 27.55
C VAL A 8 14.71 7.83 26.26
N PRO A 9 15.75 6.99 26.16
CA PRO A 9 15.92 6.06 25.05
C PRO A 9 14.75 5.08 24.95
N SER A 10 14.34 4.71 23.74
CA SER A 10 13.14 3.89 23.49
C SER A 10 13.11 2.50 24.17
N TYR A 11 14.28 1.97 24.54
CA TYR A 11 14.42 0.70 25.28
C TYR A 11 14.24 0.85 26.81
N LEU A 12 14.25 2.09 27.33
CA LEU A 12 13.95 2.43 28.73
C LEU A 12 12.55 3.04 28.90
N ASP A 13 11.81 3.20 27.80
CA ASP A 13 10.42 3.64 27.82
C ASP A 13 9.52 2.47 28.29
N THR A 14 9.37 2.38 29.61
CA THR A 14 8.56 1.38 30.31
C THR A 14 7.14 1.86 30.60
N HIS A 15 6.82 3.14 30.36
CA HIS A 15 5.48 3.71 30.60
C HIS A 15 4.65 3.82 29.32
N ARG A 16 4.68 2.76 28.51
CA ARG A 16 3.93 2.72 27.25
C ARG A 16 2.43 2.65 27.51
N VAL A 17 1.72 3.68 27.07
CA VAL A 17 0.26 3.61 26.97
C VAL A 17 -0.10 2.91 25.67
N TYR A 18 -0.58 1.68 25.78
CA TYR A 18 -1.16 0.98 24.63
C TYR A 18 -2.57 1.50 24.39
N ILE A 19 -2.76 2.17 23.27
CA ILE A 19 -4.09 2.53 22.77
C ILE A 19 -4.47 1.46 21.76
N VAL A 20 -5.38 0.57 22.16
CA VAL A 20 -6.01 -0.38 21.24
C VAL A 20 -7.23 0.31 20.67
N THR A 21 -7.16 0.69 19.40
CA THR A 21 -8.31 1.24 18.67
C THR A 21 -9.23 0.12 18.22
N ALA A 22 -10.52 0.43 18.01
CA ALA A 22 -11.45 -0.52 17.40
C ALA A 22 -10.99 -0.93 16.00
N GLU A 23 -11.46 -2.08 15.54
CA GLU A 23 -11.22 -2.59 14.19
C GLU A 23 -11.76 -1.58 13.15
N ASP A 24 -10.93 -1.19 12.19
CA ASP A 24 -11.25 -0.21 11.15
C ASP A 24 -11.01 -0.84 9.76
N PRO A 25 -12.03 -0.88 8.86
CA PRO A 25 -11.88 -1.41 7.51
C PRO A 25 -10.70 -0.81 6.75
N PHE A 26 -10.40 0.48 6.97
CA PHE A 26 -9.27 1.13 6.32
C PHE A 26 -7.93 0.47 6.70
N THR A 27 -7.69 0.22 7.98
CA THR A 27 -6.46 -0.45 8.45
C THR A 27 -6.43 -1.91 8.01
N SER A 28 -7.58 -2.58 7.98
CA SER A 28 -7.69 -3.95 7.48
C SER A 28 -7.29 -4.05 6.01
N PHE A 29 -7.68 -3.10 5.15
CA PHE A 29 -7.21 -3.09 3.77
C PHE A 29 -5.70 -2.84 3.64
N LEU A 30 -5.13 -1.94 4.45
CA LEU A 30 -3.68 -1.74 4.44
C LEU A 30 -2.93 -3.00 4.87
N TYR A 31 -3.40 -3.69 5.91
CA TYR A 31 -2.84 -4.96 6.35
C TYR A 31 -2.96 -6.03 5.27
N ALA A 32 -4.13 -6.19 4.66
CA ALA A 32 -4.32 -7.13 3.55
C ALA A 32 -3.35 -6.88 2.39
N GLY A 33 -3.16 -5.62 2.00
CA GLY A 33 -2.19 -5.27 0.96
C GLY A 33 -0.75 -5.56 1.34
N ALA A 34 -0.37 -5.32 2.60
CA ALA A 34 0.96 -5.61 3.12
C ALA A 34 1.23 -7.13 3.22
N ALA A 35 0.27 -7.90 3.73
CA ALA A 35 0.34 -9.37 3.80
C ALA A 35 0.50 -9.99 2.40
N ALA A 36 -0.30 -9.54 1.42
CA ALA A 36 -0.17 -9.98 0.04
C ALA A 36 1.17 -9.54 -0.58
N GLN A 37 1.64 -8.32 -0.33
CA GLN A 37 2.96 -7.90 -0.79
C GLN A 37 4.08 -8.73 -0.16
N TYR A 38 3.96 -9.10 1.11
CA TYR A 38 4.93 -9.96 1.78
C TYR A 38 4.96 -11.38 1.20
N ALA A 39 3.78 -11.98 0.95
CA ALA A 39 3.66 -13.24 0.23
C ALA A 39 4.32 -13.20 -1.15
N LEU A 40 4.20 -12.08 -1.88
CA LEU A 40 4.89 -11.86 -3.14
C LEU A 40 6.41 -11.81 -2.98
N CYS A 41 6.90 -11.12 -1.95
CA CYS A 41 8.33 -11.04 -1.65
C CYS A 41 8.91 -12.43 -1.33
N LEU A 42 8.26 -13.21 -0.47
CA LEU A 42 8.65 -14.59 -0.14
C LEU A 42 8.71 -15.46 -1.40
N LYS A 43 7.65 -15.41 -2.23
CA LYS A 43 7.59 -16.14 -3.50
C LYS A 43 8.73 -15.76 -4.45
N LYS A 44 9.08 -14.47 -4.55
CA LYS A 44 10.19 -13.99 -5.39
C LYS A 44 11.56 -14.36 -4.83
N ALA A 45 11.70 -14.39 -3.51
CA ALA A 45 12.92 -14.80 -2.83
C ALA A 45 13.13 -16.32 -2.83
N GLY A 46 12.09 -17.10 -3.16
CA GLY A 46 12.12 -18.56 -3.00
C GLY A 46 12.23 -18.98 -1.54
N ALA A 47 11.73 -18.15 -0.63
CA ALA A 47 11.74 -18.38 0.80
C ALA A 47 10.35 -18.76 1.31
N GLU A 48 10.32 -19.56 2.37
CA GLU A 48 9.11 -19.86 3.13
C GLU A 48 9.01 -18.91 4.33
N ASP A 49 7.79 -18.74 4.84
CA ASP A 49 7.58 -18.02 6.08
C ASP A 49 8.11 -18.83 7.28
N PRO A 50 8.92 -18.25 8.18
CA PRO A 50 9.50 -18.98 9.31
C PRO A 50 8.46 -19.51 10.30
N GLU A 51 7.27 -18.92 10.33
CA GLU A 51 6.16 -19.33 11.20
C GLU A 51 5.13 -20.21 10.45
N GLY A 52 5.36 -20.48 9.16
CA GLY A 52 4.47 -21.28 8.33
C GLY A 52 3.14 -20.60 8.00
N ILE A 53 3.08 -19.26 8.09
CA ILE A 53 1.85 -18.49 7.85
C ILE A 53 1.53 -18.44 6.34
N ASP A 54 0.30 -18.76 5.98
CA ASP A 54 -0.23 -18.52 4.63
C ASP A 54 -0.66 -17.06 4.49
N TRP A 55 0.30 -16.21 4.15
CA TRP A 55 0.10 -14.77 3.98
C TRP A 55 -0.86 -14.39 2.85
N LEU A 56 -1.04 -15.25 1.85
CA LEU A 56 -2.03 -14.99 0.80
C LEU A 56 -3.44 -15.23 1.36
N LYS A 57 -3.65 -16.33 2.07
CA LYS A 57 -4.92 -16.61 2.73
C LYS A 57 -5.26 -15.50 3.73
N GLU A 58 -4.32 -15.11 4.58
CA GLU A 58 -4.47 -14.03 5.55
C GLU A 58 -4.89 -12.71 4.89
N ALA A 59 -4.25 -12.36 3.77
CA ALA A 59 -4.59 -11.17 3.00
C ALA A 59 -6.01 -11.22 2.44
N VAL A 60 -6.44 -12.38 1.90
CA VAL A 60 -7.78 -12.57 1.34
C VAL A 60 -8.85 -12.50 2.43
N GLU A 61 -8.67 -13.21 3.54
CA GLU A 61 -9.64 -13.21 4.65
C GLU A 61 -9.79 -11.82 5.27
N THR A 62 -8.68 -11.10 5.45
CA THR A 62 -8.71 -9.71 5.95
C THR A 62 -9.41 -8.79 4.96
N TYR A 63 -9.13 -8.92 3.67
CA TYR A 63 -9.76 -8.11 2.63
C TYR A 63 -11.27 -8.34 2.58
N GLU A 64 -11.72 -9.60 2.69
CA GLU A 64 -13.13 -9.95 2.72
C GLU A 64 -13.82 -9.44 3.99
N TRP A 65 -13.17 -9.57 5.15
CA TRP A 65 -13.63 -8.96 6.40
C TRP A 65 -13.79 -7.45 6.25
N GLY A 66 -12.80 -6.77 5.67
CA GLY A 66 -12.83 -5.32 5.45
C GLY A 66 -14.03 -4.89 4.61
N ASN A 67 -14.32 -5.62 3.52
CA ASN A 67 -15.50 -5.33 2.69
C ASN A 67 -16.82 -5.57 3.41
N LYS A 68 -16.91 -6.60 4.26
CA LYS A 68 -18.13 -6.94 5.00
C LYS A 68 -18.46 -5.93 6.11
N ASN A 69 -17.44 -5.27 6.66
CA ASN A 69 -17.57 -4.38 7.82
C ASN A 69 -17.51 -2.88 7.45
N LEU A 70 -17.64 -2.53 6.18
CA LEU A 70 -17.79 -1.14 5.75
C LEU A 70 -19.09 -0.55 6.28
N LEU A 71 -18.99 0.55 7.03
CA LEU A 71 -20.13 1.32 7.51
C LEU A 71 -20.39 2.54 6.61
N PRO A 72 -21.65 3.04 6.57
CA PRO A 72 -21.97 4.28 5.87
C PRO A 72 -21.09 5.43 6.38
N GLY A 73 -20.30 6.01 5.47
CA GLY A 73 -19.39 7.12 5.77
C GLY A 73 -17.91 6.74 5.84
N ASP A 74 -17.56 5.45 5.91
CA ASP A 74 -16.16 5.00 5.89
C ASP A 74 -15.47 5.27 4.54
N GLU A 75 -16.26 5.39 3.48
CA GLU A 75 -15.78 5.73 2.15
C GLU A 75 -15.38 7.21 2.01
N ASN A 76 -15.76 8.06 2.97
CA ASN A 76 -15.39 9.46 2.95
C ASN A 76 -13.87 9.61 3.13
N LYS A 77 -13.30 10.57 2.41
CA LYS A 77 -11.87 10.90 2.55
C LYS A 77 -11.61 11.34 4.00
N LYS A 78 -10.65 10.69 4.66
CA LYS A 78 -10.25 11.03 6.03
C LYS A 78 -9.60 12.43 6.06
N PRO A 79 -9.62 13.16 7.20
CA PRO A 79 -9.09 14.53 7.29
C PRO A 79 -7.62 14.69 6.92
N ASN A 80 -6.84 13.61 7.06
CA ASN A 80 -5.43 13.53 6.65
C ASN A 80 -5.25 13.29 5.13
N GLY A 81 -6.32 13.37 4.35
CA GLY A 81 -6.28 13.18 2.90
C GLY A 81 -6.27 11.73 2.45
N THR A 82 -6.24 10.76 3.37
CA THR A 82 -6.23 9.34 3.03
C THR A 82 -7.64 8.86 2.67
N SER A 83 -7.76 8.10 1.59
CA SER A 83 -9.02 7.57 1.11
C SER A 83 -9.04 6.05 1.24
N LEU A 84 -10.19 5.51 1.61
CA LEU A 84 -10.44 4.07 1.63
C LEU A 84 -10.14 3.42 0.28
N TYR A 85 -10.44 4.11 -0.82
CA TYR A 85 -10.18 3.63 -2.17
C TYR A 85 -8.68 3.39 -2.43
N ASN A 86 -7.78 4.19 -1.84
CA ASN A 86 -6.35 3.95 -1.96
C ASN A 86 -5.91 2.68 -1.21
N ALA A 87 -6.46 2.46 -0.01
CA ALA A 87 -6.13 1.29 0.80
C ALA A 87 -6.71 0.00 0.17
N ARG A 88 -8.00 0.02 -0.22
CA ARG A 88 -8.67 -1.11 -0.88
C ARG A 88 -8.08 -1.38 -2.26
N GLY A 89 -7.75 -0.34 -3.01
CA GLY A 89 -7.05 -0.47 -4.29
C GLY A 89 -5.67 -1.10 -4.13
N TYR A 90 -4.91 -0.73 -3.09
CA TYR A 90 -3.61 -1.34 -2.79
C TYR A 90 -3.75 -2.83 -2.45
N ALA A 91 -4.69 -3.18 -1.58
CA ALA A 91 -4.99 -4.58 -1.26
C ALA A 91 -5.39 -5.38 -2.51
N SER A 92 -6.29 -4.83 -3.32
CA SER A 92 -6.78 -5.44 -4.55
C SER A 92 -5.65 -5.67 -5.54
N ALA A 93 -4.78 -4.68 -5.76
CA ALA A 93 -3.61 -4.82 -6.63
C ALA A 93 -2.64 -5.90 -6.13
N SER A 94 -2.32 -5.91 -4.83
CA SER A 94 -1.40 -6.88 -4.23
C SER A 94 -1.92 -8.32 -4.33
N ILE A 95 -3.21 -8.54 -4.03
CA ILE A 95 -3.83 -9.87 -4.14
C ILE A 95 -3.91 -10.29 -5.61
N PHE A 96 -4.33 -9.38 -6.51
CA PHE A 96 -4.40 -9.65 -7.95
C PHE A 96 -3.06 -10.11 -8.53
N VAL A 97 -1.96 -9.48 -8.14
CA VAL A 97 -0.61 -9.86 -8.60
C VAL A 97 -0.29 -11.32 -8.24
N LEU A 98 -0.76 -11.82 -7.10
CA LEU A 98 -0.55 -13.19 -6.66
C LEU A 98 -1.52 -14.18 -7.33
N THR A 99 -2.82 -13.88 -7.31
CA THR A 99 -3.88 -14.82 -7.72
C THR A 99 -4.18 -14.74 -9.22
N GLY A 100 -4.13 -13.55 -9.81
CA GLY A 100 -4.64 -13.28 -11.16
C GLY A 100 -6.17 -13.29 -11.27
N GLU A 101 -6.89 -13.33 -10.15
CA GLU A 101 -8.35 -13.35 -10.16
C GLU A 101 -8.93 -12.00 -10.58
N LYS A 102 -9.83 -12.04 -11.56
CA LYS A 102 -10.42 -10.85 -12.17
C LYS A 102 -11.16 -9.94 -11.17
N LYS A 103 -11.79 -10.50 -10.13
CA LYS A 103 -12.53 -9.72 -9.12
C LYS A 103 -11.67 -8.66 -8.43
N TYR A 104 -10.38 -8.96 -8.21
CA TYR A 104 -9.44 -8.02 -7.61
C TYR A 104 -8.93 -6.99 -8.63
N GLU A 105 -8.75 -7.38 -9.89
CA GLU A 105 -8.44 -6.41 -10.96
C GLU A 105 -9.59 -5.42 -11.15
N ASP A 106 -10.84 -5.89 -11.14
CA ASP A 106 -12.02 -5.05 -11.31
C ASP A 106 -12.19 -4.07 -10.14
N MET A 107 -11.95 -4.50 -8.89
CA MET A 107 -11.97 -3.58 -7.74
C MET A 107 -10.84 -2.56 -7.81
N PHE A 108 -9.63 -2.97 -8.18
CA PHE A 108 -8.53 -2.04 -8.40
C PHE A 108 -8.89 -0.97 -9.44
N VAL A 109 -9.49 -1.37 -10.56
CA VAL A 109 -9.92 -0.45 -11.62
C VAL A 109 -10.97 0.52 -11.11
N GLN A 110 -11.94 0.03 -10.32
CA GLN A 110 -12.98 0.86 -9.71
C GLN A 110 -12.37 1.90 -8.76
N ASP A 111 -11.55 1.48 -7.82
CA ASP A 111 -11.00 2.36 -6.78
C ASP A 111 -10.02 3.39 -7.33
N MET A 112 -9.26 3.03 -8.36
CA MET A 112 -8.29 3.92 -9.00
C MET A 112 -8.88 4.79 -10.11
N GLY A 113 -10.19 4.71 -10.38
CA GLY A 113 -10.84 5.46 -11.47
C GLY A 113 -10.75 6.98 -11.36
N SER A 114 -10.50 7.50 -10.15
CA SER A 114 -10.32 8.94 -9.88
C SER A 114 -8.86 9.42 -9.88
N VAL A 115 -7.90 8.50 -10.00
CA VAL A 115 -6.47 8.82 -9.96
C VAL A 115 -6.04 9.44 -11.30
N ASN A 116 -5.40 10.61 -11.24
CA ASN A 116 -4.81 11.24 -12.42
C ASN A 116 -3.43 10.64 -12.72
N PHE A 117 -3.40 9.64 -13.61
CA PHE A 117 -2.17 9.01 -14.07
C PHE A 117 -1.29 9.88 -14.99
N ASN A 118 -1.76 11.07 -15.39
CA ASN A 118 -0.98 12.03 -16.19
C ASN A 118 -0.24 13.06 -15.31
N ALA A 119 -0.18 12.84 -13.99
CA ALA A 119 0.54 13.66 -13.04
C ALA A 119 1.32 12.77 -12.05
N PRO A 120 2.40 13.30 -11.43
CA PRO A 120 3.11 12.58 -10.38
C PRO A 120 2.19 12.20 -9.21
N MET A 121 2.08 10.90 -8.95
CA MET A 121 1.40 10.33 -7.78
C MET A 121 2.33 10.39 -6.56
N ARG A 122 1.80 10.69 -5.38
CA ARG A 122 2.55 10.82 -4.12
C ARG A 122 1.89 10.05 -2.98
N GLU A 123 2.69 9.74 -1.96
CA GLU A 123 2.23 9.09 -0.73
C GLU A 123 1.39 7.83 -1.02
N PHE A 124 0.20 7.71 -0.43
CA PHE A 124 -0.66 6.54 -0.57
C PHE A 124 -1.24 6.34 -1.98
N THR A 125 -1.19 7.34 -2.86
CA THR A 125 -1.73 7.21 -4.23
C THR A 125 -0.81 6.42 -5.16
N ILE A 126 0.48 6.22 -4.81
CA ILE A 126 1.43 5.50 -5.67
C ILE A 126 1.44 3.99 -5.42
N TYR A 127 1.08 3.53 -4.22
CA TYR A 127 1.28 2.13 -3.84
C TYR A 127 0.48 1.15 -4.68
N ALA A 128 -0.83 1.40 -4.85
CA ALA A 128 -1.68 0.52 -5.66
C ALA A 128 -1.25 0.51 -7.15
N PRO A 129 -1.05 1.68 -7.81
CA PRO A 129 -0.56 1.71 -9.18
C PRO A 129 0.82 1.06 -9.35
N ALA A 130 1.74 1.26 -8.40
CA ALA A 130 3.06 0.65 -8.46
C ALA A 130 2.99 -0.88 -8.36
N MET A 131 2.20 -1.42 -7.43
CA MET A 131 1.99 -2.86 -7.33
C MET A 131 1.44 -3.45 -8.64
N TYR A 132 0.42 -2.80 -9.20
CA TYR A 132 -0.22 -3.23 -10.42
C TYR A 132 0.69 -3.13 -11.66
N ALA A 133 1.39 -2.00 -11.82
CA ALA A 133 2.25 -1.73 -12.96
C ALA A 133 3.54 -2.58 -12.95
N LEU A 134 4.15 -2.80 -11.79
CA LEU A 134 5.42 -3.52 -11.70
C LEU A 134 5.26 -5.04 -11.73
N PHE A 135 4.13 -5.56 -11.25
CA PHE A 135 3.97 -7.00 -11.05
C PHE A 135 2.71 -7.60 -11.69
N GLY A 136 1.73 -6.78 -12.09
CA GLY A 136 0.43 -7.25 -12.61
C GLY A 136 0.35 -7.41 -14.14
N GLY A 137 1.32 -6.90 -14.89
CA GLY A 137 1.21 -6.73 -16.35
C GLY A 137 0.95 -8.01 -17.17
N SER A 138 1.53 -9.13 -16.77
CA SER A 138 1.33 -10.42 -17.44
C SER A 138 -0.08 -11.00 -17.22
N LYS A 139 -0.69 -10.67 -16.07
CA LYS A 139 -2.01 -11.16 -15.67
C LYS A 139 -3.14 -10.22 -16.04
N SER A 140 -2.84 -8.93 -16.22
CA SER A 140 -3.84 -7.89 -16.46
C SER A 140 -4.65 -8.13 -17.74
N THR A 141 -5.97 -8.13 -17.59
CA THR A 141 -6.94 -8.11 -18.69
C THR A 141 -7.20 -6.68 -19.17
N ASN A 142 -7.06 -5.67 -18.30
CA ASN A 142 -7.23 -4.26 -18.65
C ASN A 142 -5.90 -3.57 -19.02
N LYS A 143 -5.48 -3.75 -20.28
CA LYS A 143 -4.23 -3.18 -20.80
C LYS A 143 -4.17 -1.65 -20.76
N LYS A 144 -5.31 -0.96 -20.93
CA LYS A 144 -5.37 0.50 -20.85
C LYS A 144 -5.04 0.99 -19.43
N MET A 145 -5.65 0.37 -18.41
CA MET A 145 -5.37 0.69 -17.02
C MET A 145 -3.92 0.37 -16.65
N TYR A 146 -3.39 -0.77 -17.13
CA TYR A 146 -1.98 -1.12 -16.92
C TYR A 146 -1.03 -0.07 -17.48
N GLN A 147 -1.26 0.39 -18.72
CA GLN A 147 -0.44 1.42 -19.35
C GLN A 147 -0.55 2.76 -18.62
N ALA A 148 -1.75 3.14 -18.16
CA ALA A 148 -1.95 4.36 -17.39
C ALA A 148 -1.21 4.31 -16.04
N ALA A 149 -1.38 3.23 -15.27
CA ALA A 149 -0.68 3.02 -14.01
C ALA A 149 0.84 3.04 -14.19
N TYR A 150 1.34 2.35 -15.23
CA TYR A 150 2.76 2.36 -15.58
C TYR A 150 3.26 3.76 -15.91
N HIS A 151 2.55 4.51 -16.75
CA HIS A 151 2.90 5.89 -17.10
C HIS A 151 2.96 6.80 -15.87
N GLY A 152 1.95 6.73 -15.00
CA GLY A 152 1.93 7.49 -13.75
C GLY A 152 3.12 7.16 -12.84
N CYS A 153 3.51 5.89 -12.74
CA CYS A 153 4.69 5.49 -11.96
C CYS A 153 5.99 6.09 -12.52
N ILE A 154 6.14 6.17 -13.84
CA ILE A 154 7.30 6.82 -14.47
C ILE A 154 7.31 8.31 -14.16
N LEU A 155 6.19 9.03 -14.32
CA LEU A 155 6.09 10.45 -13.98
C LEU A 155 6.40 10.72 -12.50
N SER A 156 5.93 9.84 -11.60
CA SER A 156 6.28 9.92 -10.17
C SER A 156 7.77 9.78 -9.95
N ALA A 157 8.41 8.78 -10.57
CA ALA A 157 9.84 8.55 -10.46
C ALA A 157 10.65 9.75 -10.98
N ASP A 158 10.28 10.30 -12.14
CA ASP A 158 10.91 11.49 -12.73
C ASP A 158 10.77 12.71 -11.82
N SER A 159 9.63 12.88 -11.15
CA SER A 159 9.41 13.98 -10.22
C SER A 159 10.25 13.88 -8.93
N LEU A 160 10.68 12.67 -8.58
CA LEU A 160 11.54 12.38 -7.42
C LEU A 160 13.03 12.45 -7.76
N VAL A 161 13.38 12.63 -9.03
CA VAL A 161 14.70 13.11 -9.43
C VAL A 161 14.84 14.55 -8.94
N TYR A 162 15.03 14.70 -7.62
CA TYR A 162 15.74 15.85 -7.07
C TYR A 162 17.02 16.02 -7.89
N PRO A 163 17.53 17.25 -8.09
CA PRO A 163 18.80 17.50 -8.79
C PRO A 163 19.99 16.92 -8.01
N SER A 164 20.02 15.62 -7.77
CA SER A 164 20.86 14.88 -6.84
C SER A 164 22.17 14.43 -7.49
N PHE A 165 22.42 14.87 -8.72
CA PHE A 165 23.76 14.86 -9.31
C PHE A 165 24.41 16.27 -9.32
N GLN A 166 23.64 17.35 -9.49
CA GLN A 166 24.18 18.72 -9.50
C GLN A 166 24.07 19.48 -8.16
N ALA A 167 23.27 19.00 -7.20
CA ALA A 167 23.05 19.65 -5.90
C ALA A 167 23.52 18.79 -4.70
N ARG A 168 24.52 17.91 -4.86
CA ARG A 168 25.18 17.23 -3.73
C ARG A 168 26.11 18.21 -2.98
N ALA A 169 25.49 19.16 -2.28
CA ALA A 169 26.14 19.96 -1.25
C ALA A 169 25.40 19.75 0.09
N THR A 170 25.23 18.49 0.50
CA THR A 170 24.96 18.14 1.90
C THR A 170 25.95 17.05 2.32
N ARG A 171 27.20 17.50 2.50
CA ARG A 171 28.21 16.84 3.34
C ARG A 171 27.71 16.83 4.79
N TRP A 172 27.35 15.66 5.31
CA TRP A 172 27.38 15.38 6.76
C TRP A 172 28.01 14.00 7.05
N ALA A 173 28.92 13.56 6.18
CA ALA A 173 29.94 12.55 6.45
C ALA A 173 31.03 12.68 5.37
N GLY A 174 32.13 13.35 5.72
CA GLY A 174 33.25 13.68 4.85
C GLY A 174 33.97 14.92 5.35
#